data_AF-A0A818LD10-F1
#
_entry.id   AF-A0A818LD10-F1
#
_cell.length_a   1.000
_cell.length_b   1.000
_cell.length_c   1.000
_cell.angle_alpha   90.00
_cell.angle_beta   90.00
_cell.angle_gamma   90.00
#
_symmetry.space_group_name_H-M   'P 1'
#
loop_
_entity.id
_entity.type
_entity.pdbx_description
1 polymer ?
#
loop_
_entity_poly.entity_id
_entity_poly.type
_entity_poly.pdbx_seq_one_letter_code
_entity_poly.pdbx_strand_id
1 'polypeptide(L)'
;MGIYQEKLYAEYGKYPEEALFYSHCLPLPLFAFVGESIYHHAQLFNQSTWLPLFSNVGIPIMWAYLICNVLTQYFCIRSVFILTTECPSLIVTLVITLRKFISLLFSIIYFQNHFTLNHCIGTAAVFLGTFLFSNIHKEIYNYFTRPHAHVE
;
A
#
# COMPACT_ATOMS: atom_id res chain seq x y z
N MET A 1 -7.27 10.57 5.87
CA MET A 1 -7.14 9.83 7.15
C MET A 1 -5.98 10.33 8.00
N GLY A 2 -4.79 10.58 7.43
CA GLY A 2 -3.60 11.00 8.21
C GLY A 2 -3.77 12.26 9.07
N ILE A 3 -4.30 13.37 8.54
CA ILE A 3 -4.48 14.63 9.31
C ILE A 3 -5.42 14.46 10.52
N TYR A 4 -6.49 13.66 10.38
CA TYR A 4 -7.41 13.40 11.48
C TYR A 4 -6.76 12.50 12.53
N GLN A 5 -5.99 11.49 12.10
CA GLN A 5 -5.20 10.66 13.01
C GLN A 5 -4.13 11.48 13.75
N GLU A 6 -3.47 12.42 13.07
CA GLU A 6 -2.44 13.30 13.65
C GLU A 6 -3.05 14.23 14.71
N LYS A 7 -4.24 14.80 14.45
CA LYS A 7 -4.99 15.57 15.46
C LYS A 7 -5.48 14.71 16.63
N LEU A 8 -6.05 13.53 16.35
CA LEU A 8 -6.53 12.60 17.38
C LEU A 8 -5.39 12.11 18.28
N TYR A 9 -4.22 11.78 17.72
CA TYR A 9 -3.06 11.37 18.50
C TYR A 9 -2.45 12.50 19.32
N ALA A 10 -2.56 13.75 18.86
CA ALA A 10 -2.12 14.92 19.63
C ALA A 10 -3.03 15.20 20.85
N GLU A 11 -4.32 14.87 20.75
CA GLU A 11 -5.32 15.20 21.76
C GLU A 11 -5.62 14.04 22.74
N TYR A 12 -5.60 12.78 22.26
CA TYR A 12 -5.98 11.59 23.04
C TYR A 12 -4.84 10.60 23.29
N GLY A 13 -3.64 10.84 22.75
CA GLY A 13 -2.48 9.95 22.91
C GLY A 13 -2.35 8.86 21.83
N LYS A 14 -1.15 8.29 21.69
CA LYS A 14 -0.81 7.34 20.61
C LYS A 14 -1.22 5.91 20.98
N TYR A 15 -2.41 5.49 20.55
CA TYR A 15 -2.91 4.10 20.67
C TYR A 15 -3.14 3.46 19.29
N PRO A 16 -2.07 2.96 18.62
CA PRO A 16 -2.16 2.43 17.26
C PRO A 16 -2.99 1.14 17.16
N GLU A 17 -3.04 0.33 18.22
CA GLU A 17 -3.80 -0.93 18.28
C GLU A 17 -5.32 -0.67 18.22
N GLU A 18 -5.81 0.32 18.98
CA GLU A 18 -7.24 0.70 19.00
C GLU A 18 -7.66 1.32 17.67
N ALA A 19 -6.84 2.21 17.10
CA ALA A 19 -7.10 2.80 15.80
C ALA A 19 -7.16 1.73 14.68
N LEU A 20 -6.31 0.70 14.76
CA LEU A 20 -6.35 -0.44 13.84
C LEU A 20 -7.63 -1.26 14.02
N PHE A 21 -8.06 -1.50 15.26
CA PHE A 21 -9.30 -2.21 15.58
C PHE A 21 -10.53 -1.47 15.02
N TYR A 22 -10.69 -0.18 15.30
CA TYR A 22 -11.80 0.60 14.77
C TYR A 22 -11.79 0.69 13.25
N SER A 23 -10.60 0.81 12.63
CA SER A 23 -10.48 0.85 11.18
C SER A 23 -10.90 -0.46 10.49
N HIS A 24 -10.84 -1.61 11.18
CA HIS A 24 -11.24 -2.91 10.62
C HIS A 24 -12.64 -3.33 11.07
N CYS A 25 -13.08 -2.92 12.26
CA CYS A 25 -14.36 -3.30 12.83
C CYS A 25 -15.52 -2.45 12.30
N LEU A 26 -15.30 -1.15 12.06
CA LEU A 26 -16.33 -0.23 11.58
C LEU A 26 -16.84 -0.54 10.15
N PRO A 27 -16.00 -1.06 9.22
CA PRO A 27 -16.46 -1.53 7.92
C PRO A 27 -17.28 -2.84 7.96
N LEU A 28 -17.09 -3.72 8.96
CA LEU A 28 -17.78 -5.02 9.05
C LEU A 28 -19.32 -4.93 9.00
N PRO A 29 -19.99 -4.06 9.77
CA PRO A 29 -21.44 -3.90 9.65
C PRO A 29 -21.87 -3.34 8.29
N LEU A 30 -21.01 -2.57 7.61
CA LEU A 30 -21.27 -2.09 6.26
C LEU A 30 -21.19 -3.21 5.22
N PHE A 31 -20.32 -4.20 5.42
CA PHE A 31 -20.23 -5.39 4.56
C PHE A 31 -21.50 -6.25 4.58
N ALA A 32 -22.31 -6.18 5.64
CA ALA A 32 -23.60 -6.88 5.69
C ALA A 32 -24.55 -6.42 4.57
N PHE A 33 -24.50 -5.14 4.18
CA PHE A 33 -25.31 -4.61 3.07
C PHE A 33 -24.85 -5.10 1.69
N VAL A 34 -23.61 -5.57 1.57
CA VAL A 34 -23.00 -6.07 0.32
C VAL A 34 -22.93 -7.61 0.32
N GLY A 35 -23.58 -8.26 1.30
CA GLY A 35 -23.47 -9.71 1.52
C GLY A 35 -23.87 -10.57 0.31
N GLU A 36 -24.88 -10.17 -0.46
CA GLU A 36 -25.33 -10.94 -1.62
C GLU A 36 -24.27 -11.05 -2.72
N SER A 37 -23.55 -9.98 -3.01
CA SER A 37 -22.50 -10.01 -4.03
C SER A 37 -21.29 -10.81 -3.55
N ILE A 38 -20.97 -10.76 -2.26
CA ILE A 38 -19.91 -11.59 -1.65
C ILE A 38 -20.26 -13.08 -1.77
N TYR A 39 -21.51 -13.45 -1.50
CA TYR A 39 -21.97 -14.83 -1.64
C TYR A 39 -21.87 -15.33 -3.08
N HIS A 40 -22.30 -14.51 -4.04
CA HIS A 40 -22.21 -14.84 -5.46
C HIS A 40 -20.74 -15.04 -5.92
N HIS A 41 -19.82 -14.18 -5.48
CA HIS A 41 -18.40 -14.33 -5.77
C HIS A 41 -17.77 -15.54 -5.06
N ALA A 42 -18.20 -15.87 -3.85
CA ALA A 42 -17.74 -17.07 -3.14
C ALA A 42 -18.14 -18.35 -3.89
N GLN A 43 -19.36 -18.40 -4.46
CA GLN A 43 -19.79 -19.51 -5.30
C GLN A 43 -18.95 -19.62 -6.58
N LEU A 44 -18.68 -18.51 -7.26
CA LEU A 44 -17.79 -18.46 -8.43
C LEU A 44 -16.36 -18.94 -8.11
N PHE A 45 -15.85 -18.60 -6.93
CA PHE A 45 -14.49 -18.99 -6.53
C PHE A 45 -14.37 -20.49 -6.27
N ASN A 46 -15.44 -21.13 -5.77
CA ASN A 46 -15.50 -22.57 -5.56
C ASN A 46 -15.55 -23.36 -6.88
N GLN A 47 -15.98 -22.73 -7.98
CA GLN A 47 -15.98 -23.34 -9.31
C GLN A 47 -14.62 -23.22 -10.03
N SER A 48 -13.65 -22.51 -9.43
CA SER A 48 -12.33 -22.30 -10.04
C SER A 48 -11.44 -23.53 -9.97
N THR A 49 -10.43 -23.55 -10.84
CA THR A 49 -9.50 -24.67 -10.98
C THR A 49 -8.78 -24.95 -9.66
N TRP A 50 -8.75 -26.22 -9.28
CA TRP A 50 -8.12 -26.68 -8.06
C TRP A 50 -6.60 -26.69 -8.24
N LEU A 51 -5.88 -25.95 -7.38
CA LEU A 51 -4.43 -25.99 -7.33
C LEU A 51 -4.00 -27.12 -6.38
N PRO A 52 -3.31 -28.18 -6.85
CA PRO A 52 -2.84 -29.24 -5.97
C PRO A 52 -1.66 -28.73 -5.14
N LEU A 53 -1.89 -28.40 -3.86
CA LEU A 53 -0.84 -27.98 -2.93
C LEU A 53 -0.13 -29.18 -2.29
N PHE A 54 -0.89 -30.22 -1.93
CA PHE A 54 -0.39 -31.50 -1.41
C PHE A 54 -1.25 -32.65 -1.94
N SER A 55 -0.72 -33.88 -1.90
CA SER A 55 -1.27 -35.11 -2.49
C SER A 55 -2.76 -35.40 -2.23
N ASN A 56 -3.42 -34.70 -1.30
CA ASN A 56 -4.86 -34.83 -1.05
C ASN A 56 -5.56 -33.52 -0.64
N VAL A 57 -4.90 -32.36 -0.75
CA VAL A 57 -5.49 -31.05 -0.40
C VAL A 57 -5.21 -30.07 -1.54
N GLY A 58 -6.26 -29.76 -2.30
CA GLY A 58 -6.25 -28.70 -3.29
C GLY A 58 -7.08 -27.52 -2.80
N ILE A 59 -6.61 -26.30 -3.05
CA ILE A 59 -7.39 -25.08 -2.79
C ILE A 59 -7.71 -24.45 -4.15
N PRO A 60 -8.93 -23.95 -4.39
CA PRO A 60 -9.23 -23.28 -5.64
C PRO A 60 -8.33 -22.06 -5.83
N ILE A 61 -7.74 -21.90 -7.01
CA ILE A 61 -6.67 -20.92 -7.26
C ILE A 61 -7.10 -19.47 -6.95
N MET A 62 -8.38 -19.15 -7.11
CA MET A 62 -8.93 -17.83 -6.79
C MET A 62 -8.88 -17.51 -5.29
N TRP A 63 -9.10 -18.51 -4.43
CA TRP A 63 -8.94 -18.35 -2.98
C TRP A 63 -7.50 -18.10 -2.59
N ALA A 64 -6.55 -18.80 -3.23
CA ALA A 64 -5.12 -18.57 -3.00
C ALA A 64 -4.69 -17.14 -3.38
N TYR A 65 -5.14 -16.62 -4.53
CA TYR A 65 -4.88 -15.24 -4.93
C TYR A 65 -5.52 -14.22 -3.99
N LEU A 66 -6.76 -14.46 -3.55
CA LEU A 66 -7.43 -13.58 -2.58
C LEU A 66 -6.68 -13.53 -1.25
N ILE A 67 -6.27 -14.68 -0.71
CA ILE A 67 -5.47 -14.76 0.53
C ILE A 67 -4.15 -13.99 0.38
N CYS A 68 -3.43 -14.23 -0.71
CA CYS A 68 -2.17 -13.51 -0.99
C CYS A 68 -2.38 -11.99 -1.07
N ASN A 69 -3.46 -11.57 -1.71
CA ASN A 69 -3.82 -10.16 -1.82
C ASN A 69 -4.13 -9.54 -0.44
N VAL A 70 -4.95 -10.20 0.37
CA VAL A 70 -5.32 -9.76 1.73
C VAL A 70 -4.09 -9.68 2.65
N LEU A 71 -3.21 -10.68 2.63
CA LEU A 71 -1.99 -10.69 3.44
C LEU A 71 -1.06 -9.53 3.07
N THR A 72 -0.89 -9.29 1.76
CA THR A 72 -0.07 -8.18 1.27
C THR A 72 -0.67 -6.84 1.68
N GLN A 73 -2.00 -6.68 1.58
CA GLN A 73 -2.71 -5.48 2.02
C GLN A 73 -2.60 -5.26 3.54
N TYR A 74 -2.73 -6.31 4.35
CA TYR A 74 -2.60 -6.22 5.79
C TYR A 74 -1.20 -5.75 6.20
N PHE A 75 -0.15 -6.41 5.69
CA PHE A 75 1.23 -6.01 5.95
C PHE A 75 1.48 -4.57 5.50
N CYS A 76 0.94 -4.21 4.34
CA CYS A 76 0.98 -2.86 3.80
C CYS A 76 0.39 -1.81 4.75
N ILE A 77 -0.86 -2.02 5.18
CA ILE A 77 -1.59 -1.09 6.04
C ILE A 77 -0.88 -0.98 7.39
N ARG A 78 -0.42 -2.10 7.95
CA ARG A 78 0.35 -2.12 9.21
C ARG A 78 1.63 -1.28 9.11
N SER A 79 2.42 -1.45 8.06
CA SER A 79 3.63 -0.64 7.85
C SER A 79 3.31 0.86 7.72
N VAL A 80 2.23 1.20 7.02
CA VAL A 80 1.80 2.60 6.83
C VAL A 80 1.32 3.22 8.14
N PHE A 81 0.57 2.48 8.94
CA PHE A 81 0.10 2.95 10.25
C PHE A 81 1.28 3.26 11.18
N ILE A 82 2.30 2.40 11.22
CA ILE A 82 3.55 2.66 11.96
C ILE A 82 4.25 3.90 11.42
N LEU A 83 4.33 4.07 10.10
CA LEU A 83 4.93 5.29 9.52
C LEU A 83 4.14 6.56 9.87
N THR A 84 2.83 6.44 10.05
CA THR A 84 1.95 7.57 10.40
C THR A 84 2.13 8.01 11.85
N THR A 85 2.70 7.17 12.73
CA THR A 85 3.02 7.59 14.11
C THR A 85 4.34 8.36 14.22
N GLU A 86 5.23 8.19 13.23
CA GLU A 86 6.60 8.70 13.23
C GLU A 86 6.84 9.84 12.23
N CYS A 87 5.96 10.02 11.23
CA CYS A 87 6.14 10.99 10.16
C CYS A 87 4.87 11.82 9.92
N PRO A 88 5.02 13.09 9.48
CA PRO A 88 3.90 13.94 9.07
C PRO A 88 3.01 13.29 7.99
N SER A 89 1.70 13.58 8.03
CA SER A 89 0.69 13.03 7.10
C SER A 89 1.03 13.19 5.60
N LEU A 90 1.85 14.18 5.24
CA LEU A 90 2.25 14.45 3.86
C LEU A 90 3.23 13.40 3.31
N ILE A 91 4.24 13.01 4.11
CA ILE A 91 5.21 11.95 3.75
C ILE A 91 4.49 10.61 3.65
N VAL A 92 3.60 10.33 4.61
CA VAL A 92 2.77 9.12 4.63
C VAL A 92 1.96 9.00 3.33
N THR A 93 1.33 10.09 2.90
CA THR A 93 0.51 10.10 1.69
C THR A 93 1.35 9.79 0.44
N LEU A 94 2.57 10.33 0.34
CA LEU A 94 3.49 10.05 -0.76
C LEU A 94 4.00 8.60 -0.77
N VAL A 95 4.29 8.03 0.40
CA VAL A 95 4.71 6.62 0.49
C VAL A 95 3.58 5.68 0.06
N ILE A 96 2.32 6.00 0.41
CA ILE A 96 1.16 5.21 -0.01
C ILE A 96 0.96 5.26 -1.53
N THR A 97 1.11 6.44 -2.15
CA THR A 97 0.95 6.57 -3.61
C THR A 97 2.06 5.82 -4.35
N LEU A 98 3.30 5.92 -3.87
CA LEU A 98 4.45 5.21 -4.43
C LEU A 98 4.28 3.68 -4.34
N ARG A 99 3.79 3.16 -3.22
CA ARG A 99 3.49 1.72 -3.08
C ARG A 99 2.46 1.24 -4.11
N LYS A 100 1.34 1.95 -4.25
CA LYS A 100 0.29 1.61 -5.22
C LYS A 100 0.83 1.64 -6.64
N PHE A 101 1.69 2.61 -6.95
CA PHE A 101 2.37 2.71 -8.23
C PHE A 101 3.30 1.52 -8.51
N ILE A 102 4.14 1.10 -7.55
CA ILE A 102 5.01 -0.09 -7.70
C ILE A 102 4.17 -1.35 -7.93
N SER A 103 3.07 -1.53 -7.19
CA SER A 103 2.18 -2.67 -7.37
C SER A 103 1.57 -2.71 -8.77
N LEU A 104 1.21 -1.55 -9.32
CA LEU A 104 0.70 -1.42 -10.67
C LEU A 104 1.78 -1.73 -11.70
N LEU A 105 3.00 -1.21 -11.51
CA LEU A 105 4.13 -1.49 -12.39
C LEU A 105 4.43 -3.00 -12.46
N PHE A 106 4.45 -3.67 -11.30
CA PHE A 106 4.63 -5.12 -11.22
C PHE A 106 3.53 -5.87 -11.98
N SER A 107 2.28 -5.44 -11.84
CA SER A 107 1.15 -6.02 -12.57
C SER A 107 1.29 -5.90 -14.09
N ILE A 108 1.78 -4.76 -14.61
CA ILE A 108 1.99 -4.56 -16.05
C ILE A 108 3.12 -5.44 -16.56
N ILE A 109 4.24 -5.50 -15.84
CA ILE A 109 5.41 -6.31 -16.20
C ILE A 109 5.03 -7.80 -16.22
N TYR A 110 4.25 -8.27 -15.24
CA TYR A 110 3.85 -9.66 -15.14
C TYR A 110 2.89 -10.09 -16.26
N PHE A 111 1.91 -9.25 -16.61
CA PHE A 111 0.92 -9.57 -17.66
C PHE A 111 1.41 -9.30 -19.10
N GLN A 112 2.66 -8.82 -19.30
CA GLN A 112 3.23 -8.52 -20.62
C GLN A 112 2.33 -7.64 -21.49
N ASN A 113 1.57 -6.73 -20.87
CA ASN A 113 0.67 -5.85 -21.62
C ASN A 113 1.48 -4.82 -22.41
N HIS A 114 1.01 -4.42 -23.60
CA HIS A 114 1.73 -3.47 -24.45
C HIS A 114 1.92 -2.14 -23.68
N PHE A 115 3.19 -1.82 -23.37
CA PHE A 115 3.58 -0.56 -22.74
C PHE A 115 3.19 0.60 -23.64
N THR A 116 2.07 1.24 -23.33
CA THR A 116 1.56 2.42 -24.02
C THR A 116 2.16 3.70 -23.44
N LEU A 117 2.21 4.77 -24.24
CA LEU A 117 2.73 6.09 -23.87
C LEU A 117 2.16 6.63 -22.53
N ASN A 118 0.91 6.30 -22.22
CA ASN A 118 0.24 6.70 -20.98
C ASN A 118 0.93 6.16 -19.71
N HIS A 119 1.49 4.94 -19.76
CA HIS A 119 2.24 4.37 -18.63
C HIS A 119 3.60 5.05 -18.44
N CYS A 120 4.24 5.47 -19.55
CA CYS A 120 5.49 6.22 -19.51
C CYS A 120 5.29 7.59 -18.85
N ILE A 121 4.25 8.32 -19.26
CA ILE A 121 3.88 9.62 -18.67
C ILE A 121 3.52 9.46 -17.18
N GLY A 122 2.73 8.44 -16.83
CA GLY A 122 2.39 8.14 -15.43
C GLY A 122 3.61 7.83 -14.57
N THR A 123 4.56 7.07 -15.11
CA THR A 123 5.83 6.75 -14.43
C THR A 123 6.66 8.01 -14.21
N ALA A 124 6.83 8.83 -15.24
CA ALA A 124 7.57 10.09 -15.15
C ALA A 124 6.94 11.05 -14.13
N ALA A 125 5.61 11.17 -14.12
CA ALA A 125 4.89 12.02 -13.17
C ALA A 125 5.08 11.60 -11.70
N VAL A 126 5.00 10.30 -11.41
CA VAL A 126 5.22 9.77 -10.04
C VAL A 126 6.67 9.95 -9.60
N PHE A 127 7.63 9.75 -10.50
CA PHE A 127 9.05 9.93 -10.21
C PHE A 127 9.39 11.41 -9.98
N LEU A 128 8.88 12.32 -10.82
CA LEU A 128 9.03 13.77 -10.67
C LEU A 128 8.38 14.28 -9.37
N GLY A 129 7.16 13.82 -9.06
CA GLY A 129 6.49 14.19 -7.82
C GLY A 129 7.25 13.73 -6.58
N THR A 130 7.85 12.53 -6.62
CA THR A 130 8.68 11.99 -5.52
C THR A 130 9.98 12.78 -5.37
N PHE A 131 10.63 13.10 -6.49
CA PHE A 131 11.87 13.88 -6.51
C PHE A 131 11.67 15.30 -5.99
N LEU A 132 10.58 15.97 -6.38
CA LEU A 132 10.26 17.33 -5.93
C LEU A 132 9.94 17.39 -4.43
N PHE A 133 9.31 16.34 -3.91
CA PHE A 133 8.90 16.28 -2.51
C PHE A 133 10.02 15.87 -1.56
N SER A 134 10.90 14.97 -2.00
CA SER A 134 12.00 14.52 -1.16
C SER A 134 12.99 15.67 -0.95
N ASN A 135 13.28 16.00 0.31
CA ASN A 135 14.34 16.95 0.69
C ASN A 135 15.74 16.52 0.19
N ILE A 136 15.86 15.41 -0.55
CA ILE A 136 17.00 15.05 -1.39
C ILE A 136 17.52 16.25 -2.18
N HIS A 137 16.68 17.16 -2.70
CA HIS A 137 17.24 18.33 -3.40
C HIS A 137 18.09 19.22 -2.46
N LYS A 138 17.65 19.41 -1.21
CA LYS A 138 18.43 20.13 -0.18
C LYS A 138 19.63 19.33 0.30
N GLU A 139 19.51 18.02 0.43
CA GLU A 139 20.62 17.15 0.86
C GLU A 139 21.70 17.01 -0.22
N ILE A 140 21.33 16.88 -1.49
CA ILE A 140 22.23 16.91 -2.66
C ILE A 140 22.87 18.29 -2.80
N TYR A 141 22.08 19.36 -2.66
CA TYR A 141 22.63 20.71 -2.69
C TYR A 141 23.68 20.88 -1.59
N ASN A 142 23.38 20.48 -0.34
CA ASN A 142 24.31 20.52 0.79
C ASN A 142 25.51 19.58 0.62
N TYR A 143 25.34 18.40 0.02
CA TYR A 143 26.44 17.49 -0.31
C TYR A 143 27.39 18.11 -1.34
N PHE A 144 26.84 18.84 -2.32
CA PHE A 144 27.62 19.53 -3.35
C PHE A 144 28.22 20.85 -2.87
N THR A 145 27.65 21.49 -1.84
CA THR A 145 28.17 22.72 -1.22
C THR A 145 29.01 22.50 0.04
N ARG A 146 29.22 21.26 0.52
CA ARG A 146 30.24 21.01 1.55
C ARG A 146 31.62 21.19 0.92
N PRO A 147 32.38 22.25 1.25
CA PRO A 147 33.80 22.25 0.93
C PRO A 147 34.42 21.07 1.69
N HIS A 148 35.28 20.31 1.02
CA HIS A 148 36.18 19.36 1.66
C HIS A 148 37.09 20.13 2.63
N ALA A 149 36.60 20.41 3.84
CA ALA A 149 37.44 20.83 4.94
C ALA A 149 38.19 19.59 5.41
N HIS A 150 39.47 19.57 5.09
CA HIS A 150 40.47 18.63 5.55
C HIS A 150 40.32 18.40 7.07
N VAL A 151 40.24 17.12 7.45
CA VAL A 151 40.49 16.68 8.81
C VAL A 151 42.00 16.65 8.95
N GLU A 152 42.55 17.64 9.65
CA GLU A 152 43.86 17.54 10.34
C GLU A 152 43.67 16.92 11.72
#